data_AF-A0A1Y5FCQ3-F1
#
_entry.id   AF-A0A1Y5FCQ3-F1
#
_cell.length_a   1.000
_cell.length_b   1.000
_cell.length_c   1.000
_cell.angle_alpha   90.00
_cell.angle_beta   90.00
_cell.angle_gamma   90.00
#
_symmetry.space_group_name_H-M   'P 1'
#
loop_
_entity.id
_entity.type
_entity.pdbx_description
1 polymer ?
#
loop_
_entity_poly.entity_id
_entity_poly.type
_entity_poly.pdbx_seq_one_letter_code
_entity_poly.pdbx_strand_id
1 'polypeptide(L)'
;MKTILTLVFLMASMNITAAPTLKYEKCSDNDIQLLNSATVDGNKALSSVITDEVTTNFDSCVVSKPRFIYPMVCGITIQNVDYFKITNKENNSTYEIAVDTSHKACMRIRIRPLITSFKYKLKARRFTDPIEM
;
A
#
# COMPACT_ATOMS: atom_id res chain seq x y z
N MET A 1 -46.02 29.11 2.74
CA MET A 1 -44.63 29.31 3.22
C MET A 1 -44.12 28.14 4.09
N LYS A 2 -44.37 26.87 3.72
CA LYS A 2 -43.89 25.70 4.49
C LYS A 2 -43.01 24.74 3.67
N THR A 3 -42.93 24.93 2.36
CA THR A 3 -42.22 24.06 1.41
C THR A 3 -40.77 24.46 1.14
N ILE A 4 -40.39 25.69 1.49
CA ILE A 4 -39.01 26.18 1.28
C ILE A 4 -38.08 25.64 2.37
N LEU A 5 -38.59 25.43 3.59
CA LEU A 5 -37.78 24.98 4.72
C LEU A 5 -37.31 23.52 4.57
N THR A 6 -38.07 22.67 3.87
CA THR A 6 -37.72 21.26 3.65
C THR A 6 -36.65 21.06 2.59
N LEU A 7 -36.48 22.01 1.66
CA LEU A 7 -35.45 21.91 0.61
C LEU A 7 -34.04 22.15 1.15
N VAL A 8 -33.91 23.04 2.13
CA VAL A 8 -32.62 23.36 2.78
C VAL A 8 -32.12 22.20 3.66
N PHE A 9 -33.04 21.45 4.28
CA PHE A 9 -32.67 20.29 5.10
C PHE A 9 -32.21 19.09 4.26
N LEU A 10 -32.65 18.98 3.00
CA LEU A 10 -32.24 17.90 2.10
C LEU A 10 -30.82 18.09 1.54
N MET A 11 -30.31 19.34 1.48
CA MET A 11 -28.95 19.62 1.01
C MET A 11 -27.87 19.41 2.09
N ALA A 12 -28.25 19.37 3.37
CA ALA A 12 -27.30 19.22 4.49
C ALA A 12 -26.84 17.78 4.74
N SER A 13 -27.50 16.77 4.15
CA SER A 13 -27.21 15.35 4.40
C SER A 13 -26.15 14.74 3.47
N MET A 14 -25.63 15.48 2.49
CA MET A 14 -24.63 14.99 1.54
C MET A 14 -23.18 15.34 1.94
N ASN A 15 -22.85 15.30 3.22
CA ASN A 15 -21.45 15.20 3.63
C ASN A 15 -21.07 13.72 3.70
N ILE A 16 -21.05 13.07 2.53
CA ILE A 16 -20.41 11.77 2.37
C ILE A 16 -18.92 12.04 2.58
N THR A 17 -18.42 11.72 3.76
CA THR A 17 -16.99 11.62 4.04
C THR A 17 -16.43 10.58 3.07
N ALA A 18 -15.84 11.04 1.97
CA ALA A 18 -15.12 10.21 1.05
C ALA A 18 -13.94 9.60 1.83
N ALA A 19 -14.10 8.37 2.30
CA ALA A 19 -12.99 7.59 2.81
C ALA A 19 -11.90 7.59 1.73
N PRO A 20 -10.63 7.90 2.07
CA PRO A 20 -9.56 7.93 1.09
C PRO A 20 -9.46 6.54 0.46
N THR A 21 -9.93 6.41 -0.78
CA THR A 21 -9.80 5.17 -1.53
C THR A 21 -8.32 5.04 -1.90
N LEU A 22 -7.67 4.02 -1.36
CA LEU A 22 -6.32 3.64 -1.76
C LEU A 22 -6.35 3.32 -3.26
N LYS A 23 -5.87 4.25 -4.08
CA LYS A 23 -5.68 4.03 -5.52
C LYS A 23 -4.42 3.20 -5.67
N TYR A 24 -4.57 2.05 -6.32
CA TYR A 24 -3.47 1.15 -6.65
C TYR A 24 -3.08 1.33 -8.11
N GLU A 25 -1.79 1.49 -8.36
CA GLU A 25 -1.19 1.62 -9.68
C GLU A 25 -0.19 0.48 -9.89
N LYS A 26 0.14 0.15 -11.14
CA LYS A 26 1.17 -0.87 -11.42
C LYS A 26 2.51 -0.40 -10.85
N CYS A 27 3.26 -1.30 -10.22
CA CYS A 27 4.58 -0.96 -9.70
C CYS A 27 5.52 -0.53 -10.83
N SER A 28 6.32 0.52 -10.56
CA SER A 28 7.44 0.94 -11.42
C SER A 28 8.75 0.29 -10.97
N ASP A 29 9.80 0.36 -11.79
CA ASP A 29 11.12 -0.19 -11.43
C ASP A 29 11.68 0.45 -10.15
N ASN A 30 11.43 1.76 -9.95
CA ASN A 30 11.81 2.48 -8.74
C ASN A 30 11.12 1.94 -7.49
N ASP A 31 9.89 1.43 -7.63
CA ASP A 31 9.10 0.86 -6.53
C ASP A 31 9.65 -0.49 -6.08
N ILE A 32 10.17 -1.27 -7.02
CA ILE A 32 10.87 -2.52 -6.73
C ILE A 32 12.22 -2.24 -6.09
N GLN A 33 12.96 -1.24 -6.58
CA GLN A 33 14.20 -0.83 -5.95
C GLN A 33 13.97 -0.34 -4.51
N LEU A 34 12.85 0.35 -4.27
CA LEU A 34 12.43 0.75 -2.94
C LEU A 34 12.17 -0.47 -2.05
N LEU A 35 11.38 -1.44 -2.51
CA LEU A 35 11.11 -2.68 -1.78
C LEU A 35 12.40 -3.46 -1.46
N ASN A 36 13.30 -3.58 -2.43
CA ASN A 36 14.57 -4.30 -2.26
C ASN A 36 15.55 -3.59 -1.32
N SER A 37 15.45 -2.26 -1.20
CA SER A 37 16.27 -1.48 -0.27
C SER A 37 15.62 -1.29 1.10
N ALA A 38 14.34 -1.66 1.24
CA ALA A 38 13.61 -1.54 2.49
C ALA A 38 14.14 -2.54 3.51
N THR A 39 14.46 -2.03 4.69
CA THR A 39 14.96 -2.85 5.79
C THR A 39 13.79 -3.38 6.61
N VAL A 40 13.91 -4.59 7.14
CA VAL A 40 12.96 -5.13 8.12
C VAL A 40 13.59 -4.98 9.50
N ASP A 41 12.88 -4.34 10.44
CA ASP A 41 13.40 -4.22 11.81
C ASP A 41 13.42 -5.61 12.46
N GLY A 42 14.60 -6.06 12.89
CA GLY A 42 14.78 -7.31 13.64
C GLY A 42 14.58 -8.65 12.90
N ASN A 43 14.19 -8.69 11.62
CA ASN A 43 13.91 -9.96 10.92
C ASN A 43 14.53 -10.06 9.51
N LYS A 44 15.77 -10.57 9.45
CA LYS A 44 16.51 -10.81 8.19
C LYS A 44 15.83 -11.83 7.26
N ALA A 45 15.12 -12.82 7.82
CA ALA A 45 14.46 -13.86 7.03
C ALA A 45 13.26 -13.31 6.22
N LEU A 46 12.61 -12.26 6.73
CA LEU A 46 11.54 -11.58 6.00
C LEU A 46 12.07 -10.83 4.78
N SER A 47 13.29 -10.28 4.89
CA SER A 47 13.95 -9.61 3.76
C SER A 47 14.21 -10.57 2.61
N SER A 48 14.65 -11.81 2.88
CA SER A 48 14.90 -12.80 1.81
C SER A 48 13.61 -13.28 1.16
N VAL A 49 12.54 -13.53 1.94
CA VAL A 49 11.22 -13.89 1.39
C VAL A 49 10.69 -12.80 0.45
N ILE A 50 10.83 -11.54 0.86
CA ILE A 50 10.44 -10.41 0.02
C ILE A 50 11.30 -10.39 -1.24
N THR A 51 12.63 -10.42 -1.14
CA THR A 51 13.48 -10.35 -2.33
C THR A 51 13.23 -11.50 -3.30
N ASP A 52 13.14 -12.75 -2.82
CA ASP A 52 13.06 -13.95 -3.65
C ASP A 52 11.69 -14.12 -4.32
N GLU A 53 10.59 -13.82 -3.59
CA GLU A 53 9.24 -13.99 -4.13
C GLU A 53 8.70 -12.76 -4.88
N VAL A 54 9.16 -11.55 -4.52
CA VAL A 54 8.69 -10.30 -5.14
C VAL A 54 9.36 -10.02 -6.47
N THR A 55 10.67 -10.24 -6.58
CA THR A 55 11.39 -9.95 -7.84
C THR A 55 10.96 -10.88 -8.98
N THR A 56 10.62 -12.14 -8.66
CA THR A 56 10.18 -13.14 -9.65
C THR A 56 8.75 -12.88 -10.16
N ASN A 57 7.90 -12.17 -9.40
CA ASN A 57 6.47 -11.97 -9.70
C ASN A 57 6.09 -10.52 -10.07
N PHE A 58 7.05 -9.75 -10.58
CA PHE A 58 6.93 -8.31 -10.84
C PHE A 58 5.68 -7.89 -11.62
N ASP A 59 5.24 -8.69 -12.59
CA ASP A 59 4.08 -8.37 -13.44
C ASP A 59 2.74 -8.24 -12.69
N SER A 60 2.67 -8.78 -11.48
CA SER A 60 1.47 -8.76 -10.64
C SER A 60 1.49 -7.67 -9.56
N CYS A 61 2.57 -6.88 -9.48
CA CYS A 61 2.78 -5.90 -8.42
C CYS A 61 1.93 -4.65 -8.66
N VAL A 62 1.18 -4.26 -7.63
CA VAL A 62 0.50 -2.97 -7.56
C VAL A 62 0.89 -2.23 -6.28
N VAL A 63 0.97 -0.91 -6.35
CA VAL A 63 1.39 -0.03 -5.26
C VAL A 63 0.38 1.09 -5.06
N SER A 64 0.09 1.43 -3.81
CA SER A 64 -0.67 2.62 -3.43
C SER A 64 0.22 3.58 -2.66
N LYS A 65 0.28 4.83 -3.14
CA LYS A 65 1.10 5.89 -2.58
C LYS A 65 0.20 7.06 -2.17
N PRO A 66 -0.39 7.04 -0.96
CA PRO A 66 -1.25 8.11 -0.46
C PRO A 66 -0.42 9.34 -0.05
N ARG A 67 0.36 9.88 -0.97
CA ARG A 67 1.21 11.06 -0.75
C ARG A 67 0.35 12.30 -0.89
N PHE A 68 0.27 13.09 0.17
CA PHE A 68 -0.40 14.38 0.17
C PHE A 68 0.60 15.51 -0.14
N ILE A 69 0.08 16.67 -0.58
CA ILE A 69 0.89 17.86 -0.84
C ILE A 69 1.70 18.21 0.42
N TYR A 70 3.02 18.27 0.28
CA TYR A 70 3.92 18.50 1.41
C TYR A 70 4.01 19.98 1.79
N PRO A 71 4.02 20.33 3.09
CA PRO A 71 4.24 21.71 3.51
C PRO A 71 5.66 22.18 3.18
N MET A 72 5.83 23.44 2.80
CA MET A 72 7.16 24.07 2.55
C MET A 72 7.93 24.40 3.85
N VAL A 73 7.58 23.80 4.98
CA VAL A 73 8.18 24.12 6.29
C VAL A 73 9.24 23.09 6.63
N CYS A 74 10.42 23.52 7.07
CA CYS A 74 11.51 22.63 7.44
C CYS A 74 11.32 22.04 8.85
N GLY A 75 11.73 20.79 9.06
CA GLY A 75 11.75 20.13 10.37
C GLY A 75 10.50 19.34 10.76
N ILE A 76 9.39 19.48 10.01
CA ILE A 76 8.20 18.64 10.21
C ILE A 76 8.44 17.23 9.67
N THR A 77 7.85 16.22 10.33
CA THR A 77 7.84 14.84 9.83
C THR A 77 6.73 14.69 8.80
N ILE A 78 7.12 14.43 7.56
CA ILE A 78 6.25 14.04 6.47
C ILE A 78 6.04 12.52 6.58
N GLN A 79 4.82 12.12 6.90
CA GLN A 79 4.46 10.70 6.92
C GLN A 79 4.20 10.20 5.50
N ASN A 80 4.94 9.17 5.08
CA ASN A 80 4.77 8.51 3.79
C ASN A 80 4.81 7.01 4.00
N VAL A 81 3.67 6.34 3.81
CA VAL A 81 3.60 4.88 3.82
C VAL A 81 3.10 4.42 2.47
N ASP A 82 3.95 3.69 1.76
CA ASP A 82 3.62 3.10 0.47
C ASP A 82 3.15 1.65 0.70
N TYR A 83 2.00 1.30 0.14
CA TYR A 83 1.38 -0.02 0.30
C TYR A 83 1.53 -0.84 -0.98
N PHE A 84 2.23 -1.95 -0.90
CA PHE A 84 2.47 -2.86 -2.00
C PHE A 84 1.58 -4.08 -1.87
N LYS A 85 1.04 -4.52 -3.00
CA LYS A 85 0.30 -5.76 -3.12
C LYS A 85 0.81 -6.55 -4.31
N ILE A 86 1.28 -7.76 -4.06
CA ILE A 86 1.92 -8.61 -5.06
C ILE A 86 1.19 -9.94 -5.06
N THR A 87 0.79 -10.40 -6.25
CA THR A 87 -0.03 -11.61 -6.40
C THR A 87 0.73 -12.65 -7.20
N ASN A 88 1.32 -13.63 -6.52
CA ASN A 88 1.97 -14.73 -7.20
C ASN A 88 0.90 -15.59 -7.90
N LYS A 89 1.02 -15.70 -9.23
CA LYS A 89 0.04 -16.39 -10.08
C LYS A 89 0.13 -17.91 -9.96
N GLU A 90 1.30 -18.45 -9.64
CA GLU A 90 1.54 -19.90 -9.61
C GLU A 90 0.88 -20.54 -8.38
N ASN A 91 1.02 -19.90 -7.23
CA ASN A 91 0.47 -20.39 -5.96
C ASN A 91 -0.83 -19.67 -5.54
N ASN A 92 -1.30 -18.70 -6.35
CA ASN A 92 -2.44 -17.83 -6.02
C ASN A 92 -2.32 -17.19 -4.63
N SER A 93 -1.10 -16.86 -4.22
CA SER A 93 -0.84 -16.15 -2.96
C SER A 93 -0.78 -14.65 -3.18
N THR A 94 -1.09 -13.90 -2.13
CA THR A 94 -1.04 -12.44 -2.13
C THR A 94 -0.21 -11.96 -0.95
N TYR A 95 0.79 -11.14 -1.26
CA TYR A 95 1.62 -10.44 -0.30
C TYR A 95 1.15 -8.99 -0.19
N GLU A 96 0.90 -8.52 1.02
CA GLU A 96 0.61 -7.11 1.32
C GLU A 96 1.74 -6.57 2.20
N ILE A 97 2.48 -5.59 1.69
CA ILE A 97 3.68 -5.03 2.31
C ILE A 97 3.46 -3.53 2.50
N ALA A 98 3.71 -3.00 3.70
CA ALA A 98 3.71 -1.56 3.95
C ALA A 98 5.16 -1.10 4.18
N VAL A 99 5.58 -0.11 3.41
CA VAL A 99 6.92 0.47 3.49
C VAL A 99 6.81 1.92 3.93
N ASP A 100 7.39 2.23 5.08
CA ASP A 100 7.52 3.58 5.60
C ASP A 100 8.74 4.27 4.97
N THR A 101 8.47 5.39 4.29
CA THR A 101 9.44 6.31 3.67
C THR A 101 9.31 7.71 4.26
N SER A 102 8.75 7.82 5.46
CA SER A 102 8.57 9.07 6.17
C SER A 102 9.89 9.78 6.34
N HIS A 103 9.89 11.09 6.13
CA HIS A 103 11.09 11.90 6.25
C HIS A 103 10.82 13.27 6.86
N LYS A 104 11.88 13.92 7.35
CA LYS A 104 11.78 15.29 7.85
C LYS A 104 12.05 16.28 6.73
N ALA A 105 11.15 17.23 6.54
CA ALA A 105 11.25 18.25 5.50
C ALA A 105 12.54 19.07 5.62
N CYS A 106 13.16 19.37 4.47
CA CYS A 106 14.44 20.10 4.32
C CYS A 106 15.68 19.48 4.98
N MET A 107 15.59 18.30 5.58
CA MET A 107 16.77 17.62 6.11
C MET A 107 17.43 16.76 5.04
N ARG A 108 18.75 16.87 4.91
CA ARG A 108 19.54 16.05 3.96
C ARG A 108 19.82 14.62 4.47
N ILE A 109 19.16 14.20 5.54
CA ILE A 109 19.37 12.87 6.12
C ILE A 109 18.58 11.86 5.29
N ARG A 110 19.29 10.89 4.69
CA ARG A 110 18.65 9.75 4.04
C ARG A 110 18.07 8.83 5.10
N ILE A 111 16.75 8.84 5.24
CA ILE A 111 16.04 7.85 6.06
C ILE A 111 15.94 6.58 5.23
N ARG A 112 16.42 5.46 5.80
CA ARG A 112 16.31 4.16 5.14
C ARG A 112 14.84 3.75 5.14
N PRO A 113 14.29 3.28 4.01
CA PRO A 113 12.93 2.76 3.96
C PRO A 113 12.79 1.57 4.91
N LEU A 114 11.67 1.49 5.62
CA LEU A 114 11.43 0.46 6.62
C LEU A 114 10.14 -0.30 6.31
N ILE A 115 10.19 -1.63 6.29
CA ILE A 115 8.98 -2.46 6.19
C ILE A 115 8.31 -2.49 7.57
N THR A 116 7.13 -1.88 7.67
CA THR A 116 6.37 -1.77 8.93
C THR A 116 5.29 -2.82 9.07
N SER A 117 4.85 -3.41 7.95
CA SER A 117 3.87 -4.51 7.95
C SER A 117 4.13 -5.45 6.78
N PHE A 118 4.00 -6.74 7.05
CA PHE A 118 4.00 -7.80 6.04
C PHE A 118 2.85 -8.76 6.34
N LYS A 119 1.99 -9.01 5.35
CA LYS A 119 0.88 -9.96 5.45
C LYS A 119 0.91 -10.90 4.26
N TYR A 120 0.68 -12.16 4.55
CA TYR A 120 0.58 -13.22 3.55
C TYR A 120 -0.84 -13.79 3.54
N LYS A 121 -1.44 -13.92 2.36
CA LYS A 121 -2.76 -14.49 2.15
C LYS A 121 -2.69 -15.55 1.06
N LEU A 122 -2.94 -16.81 1.41
CA LEU A 122 -3.23 -17.87 0.45
C LEU A 122 -4.68 -17.76 0.00
N LYS A 123 -4.94 -17.68 -1.30
CA LYS A 123 -6.28 -17.86 -1.83
C LYS A 123 -6.61 -19.35 -1.77
N ALA A 124 -7.54 -19.75 -0.91
CA ALA A 124 -7.95 -21.15 -0.78
C ALA A 124 -8.33 -21.72 -2.17
N ARG A 125 -7.69 -22.82 -2.58
CA ARG A 125 -8.17 -23.60 -3.74
C ARG A 125 -9.56 -24.13 -3.35
N ARG A 126 -10.58 -23.86 -4.19
CA ARG A 126 -11.87 -24.55 -4.02
C ARG A 126 -11.61 -26.03 -4.31
N PHE A 127 -11.89 -26.90 -3.34
CA PHE A 127 -11.84 -28.36 -3.49
C PHE A 127 -12.98 -28.89 -4.38
N THR A 128 -13.23 -28.26 -5.52
CA THR A 128 -14.35 -28.61 -6.42
C THR A 128 -13.88 -29.18 -7.75
N ASP A 129 -12.58 -29.31 -7.99
CA ASP A 129 -12.10 -30.01 -9.17
C ASP A 129 -12.17 -31.51 -8.86
N PRO A 130 -12.99 -32.29 -9.59
CA PRO A 130 -13.05 -33.73 -9.40
C PRO A 130 -11.67 -34.30 -9.70
N ILE A 131 -11.21 -35.18 -8.81
CA ILE A 131 -10.04 -36.00 -9.04
C ILE A 131 -10.44 -36.96 -10.16
N GLU A 132 -10.02 -36.68 -11.40
CA GLU A 132 -9.97 -37.69 -12.44
C GLU A 132 -8.88 -38.70 -12.02
N MET A 133 -9.32 -39.83 -11.46
CA MET A 133 -8.53 -41.05 -11.34
C MET A 133 -8.76 -41.93 -12.56
#